data_AF-A0A930H2X0-F1
#
_entry.id   AF-A0A930H2X0-F1
#
_cell.length_a   1.000
_cell.length_b   1.000
_cell.length_c   1.000
_cell.angle_alpha   90.00
_cell.angle_beta   90.00
_cell.angle_gamma   90.00
#
_symmetry.space_group_name_H-M   'P 1'
#
loop_
_entity.id
_entity.type
_entity.pdbx_description
1 polymer ?
#
loop_
_entity_poly.entity_id
_entity_poly.type
_entity_poly.pdbx_seq_one_letter_code
_entity_poly.pdbx_strand_id
1 'polypeptide(L)'
;MKKKRLILSLALSLSLLAYSGFSFADGPELDDHTTVNSGPGVALGKNENTVSVADSYLKVYSGVLSGENVPLLSDYGFSGHGVYGYNEMSADLFKLKDAYPALQLSSLGKTIDGRELYCGIVGNPNASKKILVHASIHAREYIVTKVAMRQLASLLEMEKNNQRYGGKSMKDMLQNCAVYFVPMVDPDGVSLVQNGLAGIGSEEVRNTVQSIVAKENPGDLKSYFRLWKSNARGVNLNKNFDANWSITVDKKGYPAKDEYKGSAVESEIESKVLADLLRKEKFTSTISYHTQGEVIYWYFGQGEYVPKARRLAEIVHKNSSYPVID
;
A
#
# COMPACT_ATOMS: atom_id res chain seq x y z
N MET A 1 36.70 0.25 0.90
CA MET A 1 35.45 -0.01 1.65
C MET A 1 34.33 0.84 1.08
N LYS A 2 33.40 0.24 0.32
CA LYS A 2 32.26 0.94 -0.28
C LYS A 2 31.17 1.14 0.80
N LYS A 3 30.83 2.39 1.10
CA LYS A 3 29.70 2.75 1.98
C LYS A 3 28.39 2.30 1.29
N LYS A 4 27.73 1.26 1.82
CA LYS A 4 26.33 0.94 1.45
C LYS A 4 25.45 2.06 2.01
N ARG A 5 24.76 2.80 1.12
CA ARG A 5 23.72 3.76 1.50
C ARG A 5 22.44 2.97 1.75
N LEU A 6 21.97 2.96 3.00
CA LEU A 6 20.68 2.42 3.40
C LEU A 6 19.58 3.26 2.71
N ILE A 7 18.74 2.63 1.89
CA ILE A 7 17.51 3.24 1.36
C ILE A 7 16.39 2.56 2.13
N LEU A 8 15.73 3.31 3.00
CA LEU A 8 14.73 2.81 3.94
C LEU A 8 13.33 3.22 3.45
N SER A 9 12.45 2.23 3.27
CA SER A 9 11.05 2.41 2.91
C SER A 9 10.20 2.73 4.15
N LEU A 10 9.27 3.68 4.04
CA LEU A 10 8.30 4.08 5.05
C LEU A 10 6.95 3.37 4.81
N ALA A 11 6.43 2.68 5.82
CA ALA A 11 5.14 1.97 5.72
C ALA A 11 4.04 2.73 6.46
N LEU A 12 3.08 3.33 5.74
CA LEU A 12 1.96 4.09 6.32
C LEU A 12 0.61 3.39 6.10
N SER A 13 0.12 2.63 7.09
CA SER A 13 -1.16 1.92 7.06
C SER A 13 -2.36 2.85 7.24
N LEU A 14 -3.45 2.63 6.48
CA LEU A 14 -4.69 3.41 6.55
C LEU A 14 -5.86 2.46 6.33
N SER A 15 -6.62 2.22 7.40
CA SER A 15 -7.94 1.59 7.36
C SER A 15 -9.04 2.66 7.21
N LEU A 16 -10.26 2.25 6.88
CA LEU A 16 -11.42 3.15 6.71
C LEU A 16 -12.67 2.56 7.39
N LEU A 17 -13.49 3.49 7.89
CA LEU A 17 -14.88 3.44 8.37
C LEU A 17 -15.16 3.03 9.83
N ALA A 18 -15.80 3.97 10.52
CA ALA A 18 -16.39 3.82 11.84
C ALA A 18 -17.74 3.08 11.75
N TYR A 19 -17.79 1.90 12.35
CA TYR A 19 -18.97 1.39 13.03
C TYR A 19 -18.48 0.84 14.37
N SER A 20 -19.17 1.16 15.45
CA SER A 20 -18.87 0.63 16.79
C SER A 20 -19.06 -0.89 16.78
N GLY A 21 -17.97 -1.62 16.53
CA GLY A 21 -17.93 -3.07 16.43
C GLY A 21 -16.59 -3.50 15.81
N PHE A 22 -16.01 -4.57 16.35
CA PHE A 22 -14.76 -5.22 15.94
C PHE A 22 -14.42 -5.09 14.45
N SER A 23 -13.19 -4.66 14.13
CA SER A 23 -12.76 -4.38 12.75
C SER A 23 -12.54 -5.67 11.95
N PHE A 24 -12.98 -5.68 10.69
CA PHE A 24 -12.88 -6.79 9.73
C PHE A 24 -11.80 -6.49 8.68
N ALA A 25 -10.92 -7.46 8.41
CA ALA A 25 -9.76 -7.25 7.52
C ALA A 25 -10.12 -7.31 6.03
N ASP A 26 -11.27 -7.90 5.71
CA ASP A 26 -11.77 -8.06 4.36
C ASP A 26 -12.58 -6.83 3.96
N GLY A 27 -12.70 -6.56 2.64
CA GLY A 27 -13.60 -5.51 2.18
C GLY A 27 -15.03 -5.73 2.71
N PRO A 28 -15.88 -4.68 2.78
CA PRO A 28 -17.23 -4.79 3.34
C PRO A 28 -18.09 -5.85 2.64
N GLU A 29 -17.70 -6.30 1.46
CA GLU A 29 -18.39 -7.34 0.70
C GLU A 29 -18.02 -8.78 1.08
N LEU A 30 -17.02 -9.00 1.94
CA LEU A 30 -16.58 -10.32 2.40
C LEU A 30 -16.78 -10.56 3.91
N ASP A 31 -17.43 -9.64 4.64
CA ASP A 31 -17.63 -9.75 6.10
C ASP A 31 -18.48 -10.98 6.49
N ASP A 32 -17.82 -12.06 6.92
CA ASP A 32 -18.44 -13.24 7.54
C ASP A 32 -18.25 -13.26 9.06
N HIS A 33 -17.91 -12.11 9.63
CA HIS A 33 -17.63 -11.86 11.05
C HIS A 33 -16.42 -12.60 11.63
N THR A 34 -15.54 -13.17 10.80
CA THR A 34 -14.31 -13.82 11.29
C THR A 34 -13.24 -12.77 11.60
N THR A 35 -12.85 -12.66 12.88
CA THR A 35 -11.79 -11.73 13.31
C THR A 35 -10.42 -12.19 12.78
N VAL A 36 -9.77 -11.34 11.99
CA VAL A 36 -8.41 -11.60 11.48
C VAL A 36 -7.40 -10.73 12.21
N ASN A 37 -6.45 -11.35 12.90
CA ASN A 37 -5.33 -10.60 13.47
C ASN A 37 -4.40 -10.14 12.34
N SER A 38 -4.24 -8.82 12.20
CA SER A 38 -3.28 -8.19 11.30
C SER A 38 -2.44 -7.19 12.08
N GLY A 39 -1.20 -7.05 11.63
CA GLY A 39 -0.22 -6.10 12.12
C GLY A 39 0.93 -6.04 11.12
N PRO A 40 1.81 -5.03 11.21
CA PRO A 40 2.89 -4.84 10.27
C PRO A 40 3.76 -6.10 10.26
N GLY A 41 4.09 -6.58 9.05
CA GLY A 41 4.80 -7.83 8.80
C GLY A 41 6.26 -7.85 9.27
N VAL A 42 6.69 -6.85 10.04
CA VAL A 42 8.01 -6.80 10.67
C VAL A 42 7.79 -6.43 12.13
N ALA A 43 8.04 -7.37 13.04
CA ALA A 43 8.12 -7.06 14.47
C ALA A 43 9.36 -6.18 14.68
N LEU A 44 9.16 -4.89 14.92
CA LEU A 44 10.23 -3.97 15.27
C LEU A 44 10.40 -4.00 16.78
N GLY A 45 11.63 -4.29 17.23
CA GLY A 45 11.96 -4.32 18.65
C GLY A 45 11.59 -3.01 19.32
N LYS A 46 10.86 -3.09 20.44
CA LYS A 46 10.51 -1.96 21.30
C LYS A 46 11.77 -1.16 21.63
N ASN A 47 11.77 0.14 21.37
CA ASN A 47 12.74 1.05 21.97
C ASN A 47 12.05 2.35 22.37
N GLU A 48 12.16 2.67 23.66
CA GLU A 48 11.40 3.66 24.43
C GLU A 48 11.87 5.12 24.24
N ASN A 49 12.32 5.51 23.05
CA ASN A 49 12.81 6.87 22.83
C ASN A 49 11.71 7.77 22.26
N THR A 50 11.14 8.62 23.11
CA THR A 50 10.22 9.70 22.72
C THR A 50 10.95 10.71 21.83
N VAL A 51 10.57 10.79 20.56
CA VAL A 51 11.10 11.78 19.62
C VAL A 51 10.21 13.03 19.69
N SER A 52 10.75 14.13 20.23
CA SER A 52 10.11 15.45 20.22
C SER A 52 10.33 16.15 18.88
N VAL A 53 9.25 16.53 18.21
CA VAL A 53 9.27 17.35 16.99
C VAL A 53 8.95 18.79 17.37
N ALA A 54 9.79 19.75 16.96
CA ALA A 54 9.61 21.16 17.32
C ALA A 54 8.31 21.76 16.73
N ASP A 55 7.59 22.54 17.56
CA ASP A 55 6.29 23.18 17.25
C ASP A 55 6.28 24.04 15.97
N SER A 56 7.42 24.62 15.58
CA SER A 56 7.54 25.43 14.36
C SER A 56 7.25 24.62 13.08
N TYR A 57 7.47 23.30 13.09
CA TYR A 57 7.18 22.42 11.97
C TYR A 57 5.70 22.05 11.85
N LEU A 58 4.95 22.11 12.96
CA LEU A 58 3.52 21.83 13.06
C LEU A 58 2.65 23.01 12.62
N LYS A 59 3.15 24.25 12.75
CA LYS A 59 2.47 25.49 12.29
C LYS A 59 2.23 25.55 10.78
N VAL A 60 2.94 24.78 9.97
CA VAL A 60 2.75 24.74 8.50
C VAL A 60 1.38 24.17 8.10
N TYR A 61 0.68 23.49 9.01
CA TYR A 61 -0.54 22.73 8.72
C TYR A 61 -1.81 23.28 9.39
N SER A 62 -1.75 24.45 10.04
CA SER A 62 -2.95 25.09 10.61
C SER A 62 -3.94 25.63 9.56
N GLY A 63 -3.66 25.42 8.26
CA GLY A 63 -4.51 25.83 7.14
C GLY A 63 -5.38 24.71 6.56
N VAL A 64 -5.17 23.44 6.94
CA VAL A 64 -6.09 22.35 6.55
C VAL A 64 -7.16 22.31 7.63
N LEU A 65 -8.20 23.12 7.42
CA LEU A 65 -9.42 23.02 8.21
C LEU A 65 -10.00 21.62 8.00
N SER A 66 -10.41 20.96 9.07
CA SER A 66 -11.33 19.84 9.01
C SER A 66 -12.53 20.26 8.14
N GLY A 67 -12.56 19.87 6.85
CA GLY A 67 -13.62 20.25 5.93
C GLY A 67 -13.24 20.84 4.57
N GLU A 68 -11.99 20.79 4.09
CA GLU A 68 -11.77 20.95 2.64
C GLU A 68 -12.36 19.72 1.92
N ASN A 69 -13.48 19.90 1.21
CA ASN A 69 -14.15 18.84 0.46
C ASN A 69 -13.21 18.28 -0.63
N VAL A 70 -12.60 17.13 -0.36
CA VAL A 70 -11.85 16.38 -1.38
C VAL A 70 -12.86 15.76 -2.37
N PRO A 71 -12.74 15.98 -3.68
CA PRO A 71 -13.68 15.43 -4.64
C PRO A 71 -13.74 13.91 -4.58
N LEU A 72 -14.95 13.36 -4.48
CA LEU A 72 -15.21 11.93 -4.67
C LEU A 72 -15.94 11.76 -6.00
N LEU A 73 -15.24 11.29 -7.02
CA LEU A 73 -15.82 11.10 -8.34
C LEU A 73 -16.88 9.99 -8.30
N SER A 74 -18.09 10.26 -8.75
CA SER A 74 -19.08 9.22 -9.08
C SER A 74 -18.66 8.47 -10.35
N ASP A 75 -19.27 7.31 -10.63
CA ASP A 75 -19.10 6.53 -11.88
C ASP A 75 -17.82 5.69 -12.03
N TYR A 76 -17.04 5.58 -10.95
CA TYR A 76 -15.88 4.67 -10.86
C TYR A 76 -16.18 3.49 -9.93
N GLY A 77 -15.59 2.33 -10.23
CA GLY A 77 -15.68 1.13 -9.39
C GLY A 77 -15.19 1.38 -7.95
N PHE A 78 -14.15 2.19 -7.77
CA PHE A 78 -13.66 2.56 -6.43
C PHE A 78 -14.64 3.41 -5.61
N SER A 79 -15.66 3.98 -6.24
CA SER A 79 -16.72 4.76 -5.58
C SER A 79 -17.95 3.93 -5.24
N GLY A 80 -18.07 2.72 -5.81
CA GLY A 80 -19.17 1.79 -5.56
C GLY A 80 -19.00 0.93 -4.29
N HIS A 81 -20.11 0.31 -3.90
CA HIS A 81 -20.22 -0.64 -2.77
C HIS A 81 -19.96 -2.10 -3.17
N GLY A 82 -19.18 -2.36 -4.22
CA GLY A 82 -18.89 -3.71 -4.73
C GLY A 82 -17.42 -4.10 -4.66
N VAL A 83 -17.15 -5.41 -4.75
CA VAL A 83 -15.79 -5.98 -4.75
C VAL A 83 -14.94 -5.26 -5.79
N TYR A 84 -13.79 -4.77 -5.34
CA TYR A 84 -12.87 -4.02 -6.17
C TYR A 84 -11.57 -4.80 -6.28
N GLY A 85 -11.50 -5.61 -7.32
CA GLY A 85 -10.36 -6.43 -7.65
C GLY A 85 -9.48 -5.77 -8.71
N TYR A 86 -8.58 -6.59 -9.25
CA TYR A 86 -7.62 -6.15 -10.26
C TYR A 86 -8.29 -5.61 -11.53
N ASN A 87 -9.37 -6.25 -11.98
CA ASN A 87 -10.06 -5.89 -13.22
C ASN A 87 -10.77 -4.55 -13.09
N GLU A 88 -11.49 -4.32 -11.98
CA GLU A 88 -12.14 -3.04 -11.70
C GLU A 88 -11.10 -1.92 -11.56
N MET A 89 -10.00 -2.20 -10.85
CA MET A 89 -8.89 -1.26 -10.69
C MET A 89 -8.24 -0.89 -12.02
N SER A 90 -7.94 -1.87 -12.86
CA SER A 90 -7.38 -1.64 -14.19
C SER A 90 -8.34 -0.84 -15.08
N ALA A 91 -9.63 -1.18 -15.07
CA ALA A 91 -10.64 -0.46 -15.85
C ALA A 91 -10.76 1.00 -15.41
N ASP A 92 -10.78 1.26 -14.11
CA ASP A 92 -10.83 2.62 -13.57
C ASP A 92 -9.55 3.41 -13.88
N LEU A 93 -8.36 2.80 -13.85
CA LEU A 93 -7.12 3.46 -14.27
C LEU A 93 -7.15 3.91 -15.74
N PHE A 94 -7.67 3.08 -16.65
CA PHE A 94 -7.80 3.46 -18.06
C PHE A 94 -8.85 4.55 -18.25
N LYS A 95 -10.01 4.46 -17.58
CA LYS A 95 -11.00 5.54 -17.58
C LYS A 95 -10.43 6.87 -17.06
N LEU A 96 -9.66 6.83 -15.97
CA LEU A 96 -8.97 8.00 -15.43
C LEU A 96 -7.94 8.54 -16.43
N LYS A 97 -7.18 7.65 -17.10
CA LYS A 97 -6.20 8.07 -18.10
C LYS A 97 -6.84 8.80 -19.28
N ASP A 98 -8.00 8.33 -19.72
CA ASP A 98 -8.78 8.96 -20.80
C ASP A 98 -9.37 10.31 -20.37
N ALA A 99 -9.92 10.39 -19.14
CA ALA A 99 -10.54 11.60 -18.61
C ALA A 99 -9.53 12.69 -18.18
N TYR A 100 -8.31 12.29 -17.79
CA TYR A 100 -7.27 13.16 -17.25
C TYR A 100 -5.93 12.95 -17.98
N PRO A 101 -5.66 13.69 -19.07
CA PRO A 101 -4.42 13.55 -19.84
C PRO A 101 -3.13 13.74 -19.03
N ALA A 102 -3.20 14.50 -17.92
CA ALA A 102 -2.10 14.74 -16.99
C ALA A 102 -1.66 13.46 -16.22
N LEU A 103 -2.53 12.46 -16.09
CA LEU A 103 -2.17 11.17 -15.52
C LEU A 103 -1.14 10.49 -16.42
N GLN A 104 0.05 10.21 -15.90
CA GLN A 104 1.00 9.33 -16.58
C GLN A 104 0.80 7.92 -16.03
N LEU A 105 0.48 6.98 -16.92
CA LEU A 105 0.21 5.58 -16.54
C LEU A 105 1.23 4.68 -17.22
N SER A 106 1.84 3.77 -16.44
CA SER A 106 2.80 2.80 -16.91
C SER A 106 2.68 1.49 -16.14
N SER A 107 3.29 0.42 -16.66
CA SER A 107 3.50 -0.82 -15.91
C SER A 107 4.95 -0.88 -15.41
N LEU A 108 5.11 -1.29 -14.15
CA LEU A 108 6.42 -1.55 -13.53
C LEU A 108 6.95 -2.95 -13.84
N GLY A 109 6.09 -3.84 -14.35
CA GLY A 109 6.38 -5.24 -14.59
C GLY A 109 5.11 -6.09 -14.53
N LYS A 110 5.26 -7.40 -14.73
CA LYS A 110 4.17 -8.36 -14.63
C LYS A 110 4.38 -9.30 -13.46
N THR A 111 3.30 -9.68 -12.79
CA THR A 111 3.29 -10.78 -11.84
C THR A 111 3.48 -12.11 -12.56
N ILE A 112 3.67 -13.18 -11.78
CA ILE A 112 3.81 -14.53 -12.31
C ILE A 112 2.53 -15.04 -13.01
N ASP A 113 1.35 -14.56 -12.60
CA ASP A 113 0.09 -14.85 -13.27
C ASP A 113 -0.20 -13.88 -14.44
N GLY A 114 0.76 -13.01 -14.77
CA GLY A 114 0.73 -12.14 -15.95
C GLY A 114 0.02 -10.80 -15.77
N ARG A 115 -0.35 -10.42 -14.55
CA ARG A 115 -1.01 -9.13 -14.26
C ARG A 115 0.01 -8.00 -14.24
N GLU A 116 -0.31 -6.89 -14.89
CA GLU A 116 0.50 -5.66 -14.85
C GLU A 116 0.51 -5.05 -13.45
N LEU A 117 1.69 -4.62 -13.01
CA LEU A 117 1.89 -3.83 -11.80
C LEU A 117 1.85 -2.34 -12.17
N TYR A 118 0.64 -1.77 -12.21
CA TYR A 118 0.43 -0.40 -12.67
C TYR A 118 1.03 0.65 -11.72
N CYS A 119 1.60 1.69 -12.31
CA CYS A 119 2.03 2.92 -11.65
C CYS A 119 1.41 4.15 -12.34
N GLY A 120 0.58 4.89 -11.59
CA GLY A 120 0.04 6.18 -12.00
C GLY A 120 0.82 7.33 -11.37
N ILE A 121 1.14 8.37 -12.13
CA ILE A 121 1.87 9.55 -11.66
C ILE A 121 1.05 10.81 -11.90
N VAL A 122 0.91 11.63 -10.86
CA VAL A 122 0.27 12.95 -10.89
C VAL A 122 1.30 14.03 -10.52
N GLY A 123 1.32 15.12 -11.27
CA GLY A 123 2.32 16.19 -11.15
C GLY A 123 3.60 15.95 -11.94
N ASN A 124 4.68 16.60 -11.53
CA ASN A 124 5.93 16.66 -12.28
C ASN A 124 6.93 15.56 -11.87
N PRO A 125 7.13 14.49 -12.66
CA PRO A 125 8.05 13.40 -12.31
C PRO A 125 9.52 13.84 -12.25
N ASN A 126 9.86 15.03 -12.75
CA ASN A 126 11.20 15.60 -12.64
C ASN A 126 11.39 16.48 -11.39
N ALA A 127 10.34 16.68 -10.59
CA ALA A 127 10.44 17.44 -9.34
C ALA A 127 11.32 16.70 -8.33
N SER A 128 12.03 17.47 -7.49
CA SER A 128 12.88 16.91 -6.43
C SER A 128 12.10 16.30 -5.26
N LYS A 129 10.83 16.68 -5.12
CA LYS A 129 9.92 16.14 -4.09
C LYS A 129 9.00 15.12 -4.73
N LYS A 130 9.06 13.88 -4.23
CA LYS A 130 8.23 12.78 -4.72
C LYS A 130 7.68 11.98 -3.56
N ILE A 131 6.42 11.57 -3.68
CA ILE A 131 5.76 10.70 -2.71
C ILE A 131 5.35 9.42 -3.43
N LEU A 132 5.68 8.27 -2.85
CA LEU A 132 5.14 6.98 -3.29
C LEU A 132 3.97 6.60 -2.39
N VAL A 133 2.83 6.27 -2.99
CA VAL A 133 1.67 5.66 -2.34
C VAL A 133 1.50 4.28 -2.94
N HIS A 134 1.51 3.24 -2.11
CA HIS A 134 1.21 1.90 -2.57
C HIS A 134 0.23 1.19 -1.63
N ALA A 135 -0.51 0.23 -2.19
CA ALA A 135 -1.57 -0.48 -1.50
C ALA A 135 -1.54 -1.97 -1.84
N SER A 136 -2.17 -2.77 -0.98
CA SER A 136 -2.42 -4.20 -1.19
C SER A 136 -1.16 -4.99 -1.53
N ILE A 137 -0.11 -4.74 -0.75
CA ILE A 137 1.07 -5.62 -0.69
C ILE A 137 0.77 -6.92 0.09
N HIS A 138 -0.29 -6.90 0.91
CA HIS A 138 -0.90 -8.10 1.45
C HIS A 138 -2.23 -8.34 0.75
N ALA A 139 -2.40 -9.54 0.22
CA ALA A 139 -3.55 -9.96 -0.58
C ALA A 139 -4.92 -9.64 0.04
N ARG A 140 -5.18 -10.06 1.28
CA ARG A 140 -6.48 -9.86 1.94
C ARG A 140 -6.82 -8.42 2.28
N GLU A 141 -5.84 -7.53 2.28
CA GLU A 141 -6.00 -6.11 2.62
C GLU A 141 -6.40 -5.30 1.37
N TYR A 142 -7.11 -5.91 0.42
CA TYR A 142 -7.40 -5.34 -0.90
C TYR A 142 -8.29 -4.08 -0.86
N ILE A 143 -9.00 -3.85 0.24
CA ILE A 143 -9.81 -2.63 0.42
C ILE A 143 -8.97 -1.36 0.33
N VAL A 144 -7.67 -1.41 0.67
CA VAL A 144 -6.78 -0.25 0.57
C VAL A 144 -6.47 0.16 -0.86
N THR A 145 -6.67 -0.70 -1.86
CA THR A 145 -6.63 -0.30 -3.27
C THR A 145 -7.69 0.75 -3.57
N LYS A 146 -8.92 0.62 -3.02
CA LYS A 146 -9.97 1.65 -3.20
C LYS A 146 -9.50 3.00 -2.63
N VAL A 147 -8.78 3.00 -1.51
CA VAL A 147 -8.23 4.22 -0.90
C VAL A 147 -7.22 4.90 -1.81
N ALA A 148 -6.22 4.14 -2.29
CA ALA A 148 -5.21 4.66 -3.20
C ALA A 148 -5.81 5.19 -4.50
N MET A 149 -6.81 4.49 -5.05
CA MET A 149 -7.51 4.91 -6.27
C MET A 149 -8.36 6.17 -6.07
N ARG A 150 -9.07 6.29 -4.94
CA ARG A 150 -9.80 7.51 -4.59
C ARG A 150 -8.85 8.70 -4.48
N GLN A 151 -7.72 8.55 -3.80
CA GLN A 151 -6.74 9.62 -3.67
C GLN A 151 -6.13 10.03 -5.01
N LEU A 152 -5.79 9.06 -5.87
CA LEU A 152 -5.34 9.32 -7.23
C LEU A 152 -6.37 10.15 -8.01
N ALA A 153 -7.64 9.72 -8.01
CA ALA A 153 -8.72 10.38 -8.71
C ALA A 153 -9.00 11.80 -8.17
N SER A 154 -9.04 11.96 -6.84
CA SER A 154 -9.21 13.27 -6.21
C SER A 154 -8.07 14.22 -6.58
N LEU A 155 -6.82 13.76 -6.57
CA LEU A 155 -5.67 14.60 -6.89
C LEU A 155 -5.71 15.09 -8.35
N LEU A 156 -6.15 14.22 -9.28
CA LEU A 156 -6.36 14.56 -10.69
C LEU A 156 -7.48 15.60 -10.86
N GLU A 157 -8.60 15.45 -10.16
CA GLU A 157 -9.71 16.40 -10.22
C GLU A 157 -9.34 17.77 -9.63
N MET A 158 -8.63 17.75 -8.51
CA MET A 158 -8.09 18.96 -7.88
C MET A 158 -7.09 19.68 -8.81
N GLU A 159 -6.22 18.94 -9.51
CA GLU A 159 -5.27 19.49 -10.49
C GLU A 159 -5.99 20.10 -11.70
N LYS A 160 -6.93 19.35 -12.31
CA LYS A 160 -7.72 19.77 -13.47
C LYS A 160 -8.41 21.11 -13.23
N ASN A 161 -9.08 21.23 -12.08
CA ASN A 161 -9.82 22.43 -11.68
C ASN A 161 -8.93 23.50 -11.03
N ASN A 162 -7.62 23.26 -10.91
CA ASN A 162 -6.68 24.11 -10.20
C ASN A 162 -7.19 24.54 -8.81
N GLN A 163 -7.74 23.59 -8.05
CA GLN A 163 -8.29 23.85 -6.73
C GLN A 163 -7.22 24.40 -5.80
N ARG A 164 -7.65 25.11 -4.75
CA ARG A 164 -6.76 25.57 -3.69
C ARG A 164 -6.77 24.56 -2.55
N TYR A 165 -5.59 24.19 -2.07
CA TYR A 165 -5.41 23.35 -0.89
C TYR A 165 -4.48 24.08 0.10
N GLY A 166 -4.96 24.36 1.32
CA GLY A 166 -4.20 25.15 2.29
C GLY A 166 -3.77 26.52 1.74
N GLY A 167 -4.62 27.13 0.93
CA GLY A 167 -4.37 28.42 0.28
C GLY A 167 -3.35 28.39 -0.86
N LYS A 168 -2.92 27.23 -1.38
CA LYS A 168 -2.00 27.10 -2.53
C LYS A 168 -2.69 26.45 -3.72
N SER A 169 -2.32 26.86 -4.94
CA SER A 169 -2.81 26.24 -6.17
C SER A 169 -2.30 24.81 -6.29
N MET A 170 -3.19 23.88 -6.66
CA MET A 170 -2.82 22.49 -6.90
C MET A 170 -1.88 22.33 -8.09
N LYS A 171 -2.05 23.13 -9.15
CA LYS A 171 -1.09 23.15 -10.27
C LYS A 171 0.30 23.59 -9.80
N ASP A 172 0.41 24.66 -9.01
CA ASP A 172 1.70 25.12 -8.48
C ASP A 172 2.35 24.06 -7.57
N MET A 173 1.55 23.40 -6.73
CA MET A 173 2.03 22.32 -5.86
C MET A 173 2.56 21.13 -6.67
N LEU A 174 1.81 20.70 -7.70
CA LEU A 174 2.14 19.56 -8.55
C LEU A 174 3.18 19.85 -9.63
N GLN A 175 3.47 21.12 -9.94
CA GLN A 175 4.66 21.49 -10.71
C GLN A 175 5.96 21.24 -9.91
N ASN A 176 5.88 21.34 -8.58
CA ASN A 176 7.01 21.23 -7.66
C ASN A 176 7.05 19.91 -6.88
N CYS A 177 6.15 18.97 -7.21
CA CYS A 177 6.02 17.67 -6.55
C CYS A 177 5.44 16.64 -7.53
N ALA A 178 5.70 15.35 -7.30
CA ALA A 178 4.93 14.28 -7.92
C ALA A 178 4.48 13.25 -6.90
N VAL A 179 3.30 12.68 -7.13
CA VAL A 179 2.77 11.55 -6.36
C VAL A 179 2.64 10.36 -7.29
N TYR A 180 3.31 9.26 -6.92
CA TYR A 180 3.31 8.00 -7.62
C TYR A 180 2.39 7.05 -6.88
N PHE A 181 1.45 6.44 -7.57
CA PHE A 181 0.50 5.49 -7.03
C PHE A 181 0.76 4.11 -7.64
N VAL A 182 1.01 3.12 -6.79
CA VAL A 182 1.00 1.69 -7.13
C VAL A 182 -0.21 1.06 -6.41
N PRO A 183 -1.41 1.09 -7.02
CA PRO A 183 -2.66 0.85 -6.29
C PRO A 183 -2.80 -0.58 -5.75
N MET A 184 -2.14 -1.55 -6.39
CA MET A 184 -2.20 -2.95 -6.03
C MET A 184 -0.85 -3.60 -6.30
N VAL A 185 -0.09 -3.88 -5.24
CA VAL A 185 1.23 -4.51 -5.33
C VAL A 185 1.13 -6.03 -5.52
N ASP A 186 0.10 -6.67 -4.96
CA ASP A 186 -0.11 -8.13 -5.02
C ASP A 186 -1.42 -8.51 -5.74
N PRO A 187 -1.56 -8.24 -7.05
CA PRO A 187 -2.82 -8.47 -7.74
C PRO A 187 -3.16 -9.96 -7.90
N ASP A 188 -2.17 -10.85 -7.85
CA ASP A 188 -2.37 -12.30 -7.89
C ASP A 188 -2.92 -12.81 -6.56
N GLY A 189 -2.32 -12.40 -5.43
CA GLY A 189 -2.82 -12.72 -4.11
C GLY A 189 -4.21 -12.15 -3.87
N VAL A 190 -4.47 -10.90 -4.27
CA VAL A 190 -5.82 -10.29 -4.19
C VAL A 190 -6.85 -11.11 -4.97
N SER A 191 -6.50 -11.54 -6.19
CA SER A 191 -7.40 -12.37 -7.02
C SER A 191 -7.68 -13.73 -6.37
N LEU A 192 -6.68 -14.30 -5.69
CA LEU A 192 -6.81 -15.53 -4.93
C LEU A 192 -7.73 -15.39 -3.72
N VAL A 193 -7.64 -14.28 -2.98
CA VAL A 193 -8.53 -13.98 -1.85
C VAL A 193 -9.99 -13.87 -2.30
N GLN A 194 -10.23 -13.18 -3.42
CA GLN A 194 -11.58 -12.89 -3.90
C GLN A 194 -12.25 -14.10 -4.57
N ASN A 195 -11.48 -14.90 -5.32
CA ASN A 195 -12.04 -15.93 -6.22
C ASN A 195 -11.46 -17.33 -5.99
N GLY A 196 -10.61 -17.53 -4.98
CA GLY A 196 -9.88 -18.78 -4.79
C GLY A 196 -9.05 -19.14 -6.01
N LEU A 197 -8.87 -20.45 -6.26
CA LEU A 197 -8.11 -20.94 -7.41
C LEU A 197 -8.67 -20.47 -8.77
N ALA A 198 -9.96 -20.16 -8.86
CA ALA A 198 -10.57 -19.61 -10.07
C ALA A 198 -10.09 -18.19 -10.39
N GLY A 199 -9.52 -17.49 -9.39
CA GLY A 199 -8.87 -16.20 -9.56
C GLY A 199 -7.48 -16.26 -10.20
N ILE A 200 -6.90 -17.44 -10.40
CA ILE A 200 -5.57 -17.60 -10.98
C ILE A 200 -5.69 -18.15 -12.39
N GLY A 201 -5.20 -17.40 -13.38
CA GLY A 201 -5.34 -17.74 -14.80
C GLY A 201 -4.42 -18.88 -15.21
N SER A 202 -3.14 -18.77 -14.86
CA SER A 202 -2.08 -19.70 -15.22
C SER A 202 -2.24 -21.04 -14.50
N GLU A 203 -2.13 -22.13 -15.25
CA GLU A 203 -2.13 -23.49 -14.69
C GLU A 203 -0.91 -23.73 -13.81
N GLU A 204 0.26 -23.20 -14.20
CA GLU A 204 1.50 -23.31 -13.42
C GLU A 204 1.36 -22.62 -12.06
N VAL A 205 0.76 -21.42 -12.04
CA VAL A 205 0.53 -20.68 -10.80
C VAL A 205 -0.54 -21.37 -9.96
N ARG A 206 -1.62 -21.90 -10.57
CA ARG A 206 -2.62 -22.71 -9.86
C ARG A 206 -2.00 -23.93 -9.19
N ASN A 207 -1.13 -24.66 -9.89
CA ASN A 207 -0.42 -25.83 -9.34
C ASN A 207 0.50 -25.43 -8.18
N THR A 208 1.14 -24.27 -8.26
CA THR A 208 1.94 -23.70 -7.17
C THR A 208 1.08 -23.44 -5.93
N VAL A 209 -0.05 -22.75 -6.09
CA VAL A 209 -0.98 -22.48 -4.97
C VAL A 209 -1.55 -23.78 -4.40
N GLN A 210 -1.93 -24.74 -5.24
CA GLN A 210 -2.44 -26.04 -4.80
C GLN A 210 -1.39 -26.83 -3.99
N SER A 211 -0.11 -26.74 -4.36
CA SER A 211 0.98 -27.37 -3.60
C SER A 211 1.13 -26.75 -2.22
N ILE A 212 0.93 -25.43 -2.10
CA ILE A 212 0.91 -24.72 -0.81
C ILE A 212 -0.29 -25.16 0.03
N VAL A 213 -1.49 -25.19 -0.57
CA VAL A 213 -2.72 -25.67 0.07
C VAL A 213 -2.55 -27.09 0.59
N ALA A 214 -2.03 -28.02 -0.23
CA ALA A 214 -1.81 -29.40 0.17
C ALA A 214 -0.83 -29.50 1.35
N LYS A 215 0.20 -28.65 1.38
CA LYS A 215 1.19 -28.62 2.46
C LYS A 215 0.62 -28.04 3.76
N GLU A 216 -0.17 -26.97 3.68
CA GLU A 216 -0.80 -26.36 4.87
C GLU A 216 -2.05 -27.12 5.33
N ASN A 217 -2.58 -28.02 4.49
CA ASN A 217 -3.73 -28.90 4.74
C ASN A 217 -4.88 -28.21 5.49
N PRO A 218 -5.44 -27.12 4.93
CA PRO A 218 -6.50 -26.38 5.60
C PRO A 218 -7.79 -27.20 5.68
N GLY A 219 -8.49 -27.10 6.82
CA GLY A 219 -9.79 -27.74 7.00
C GLY A 219 -10.90 -27.14 6.14
N ASP A 220 -10.90 -25.82 5.95
CA ASP A 220 -11.83 -25.11 5.05
C ASP A 220 -11.06 -24.24 4.05
N LEU A 221 -11.23 -24.56 2.77
CA LEU A 221 -10.49 -23.92 1.69
C LEU A 221 -10.95 -22.47 1.46
N LYS A 222 -12.23 -22.18 1.66
CA LYS A 222 -12.79 -20.84 1.47
C LYS A 222 -12.20 -19.86 2.50
N SER A 223 -12.27 -20.20 3.78
CA SER A 223 -11.70 -19.41 4.87
C SER A 223 -10.18 -19.30 4.73
N TYR A 224 -9.52 -20.36 4.28
CA TYR A 224 -8.09 -20.35 4.04
C TYR A 224 -7.67 -19.31 3.00
N PHE A 225 -8.35 -19.22 1.85
CA PHE A 225 -8.07 -18.20 0.85
C PHE A 225 -8.44 -16.79 1.31
N ARG A 226 -9.51 -16.61 2.08
CA ARG A 226 -9.84 -15.30 2.68
C ARG A 226 -8.73 -14.78 3.59
N LEU A 227 -8.08 -15.68 4.34
CA LEU A 227 -6.97 -15.34 5.23
C LEU A 227 -5.62 -15.19 4.53
N TRP A 228 -5.55 -15.39 3.21
CA TRP A 228 -4.32 -15.36 2.44
C TRP A 228 -3.71 -13.95 2.41
N LYS A 229 -2.41 -13.87 2.72
CA LYS A 229 -1.66 -12.61 2.90
C LYS A 229 -0.50 -12.48 1.90
N SER A 230 0.08 -13.61 1.51
CA SER A 230 1.21 -13.70 0.58
C SER A 230 0.82 -13.45 -0.88
N ASN A 231 1.82 -13.34 -1.77
CA ASN A 231 1.58 -13.47 -3.21
C ASN A 231 1.19 -14.90 -3.61
N ALA A 232 0.92 -15.16 -4.89
CA ALA A 232 0.53 -16.49 -5.37
C ALA A 232 1.64 -17.56 -5.23
N ARG A 233 2.90 -17.16 -5.04
CA ARG A 233 4.02 -18.05 -4.68
C ARG A 233 4.15 -18.29 -3.18
N GLY A 234 3.22 -17.79 -2.37
CA GLY A 234 3.22 -17.99 -0.93
C GLY A 234 4.32 -17.21 -0.20
N VAL A 235 4.82 -16.12 -0.79
CA VAL A 235 5.79 -15.22 -0.15
C VAL A 235 5.08 -13.98 0.39
N ASN A 236 5.29 -13.67 1.67
CA ASN A 236 4.87 -12.40 2.24
C ASN A 236 5.77 -11.28 1.71
N LEU A 237 5.25 -10.51 0.76
CA LEU A 237 5.98 -9.45 0.07
C LEU A 237 6.55 -8.39 1.03
N ASN A 238 5.86 -8.09 2.13
CA ASN A 238 6.32 -7.10 3.11
C ASN A 238 7.50 -7.59 3.98
N LYS A 239 7.84 -8.88 3.88
CA LYS A 239 9.05 -9.47 4.48
C LYS A 239 10.18 -9.70 3.47
N ASN A 240 9.94 -9.43 2.19
CA ASN A 240 10.84 -9.81 1.10
C ASN A 240 11.82 -8.69 0.69
N PHE A 241 11.78 -7.50 1.29
CA PHE A 241 12.69 -6.38 0.97
C PHE A 241 14.09 -6.51 1.58
N ASP A 242 15.08 -5.78 1.05
CA ASP A 242 16.43 -5.62 1.62
C ASP A 242 16.44 -4.73 2.88
N ALA A 243 15.59 -5.06 3.84
CA ALA A 243 15.39 -4.30 5.06
C ALA A 243 15.53 -5.25 6.25
N ASN A 244 16.78 -5.44 6.71
CA ASN A 244 17.11 -6.40 7.76
C ASN A 244 16.63 -7.84 7.46
N TRP A 245 16.53 -8.22 6.18
CA TRP A 245 15.95 -9.49 5.73
C TRP A 245 16.56 -10.74 6.39
N SER A 246 17.88 -10.73 6.62
CA SER A 246 18.58 -11.84 7.26
C SER A 246 18.07 -12.10 8.68
N ILE A 247 17.65 -11.06 9.40
CA ILE A 247 17.11 -11.13 10.77
C ILE A 247 15.58 -10.98 10.83
N THR A 248 14.91 -10.69 9.72
CA THR A 248 13.44 -10.70 9.62
C THR A 248 12.92 -12.09 9.96
N VAL A 249 11.97 -12.13 10.91
CA VAL A 249 11.35 -13.36 11.40
C VAL A 249 10.62 -14.07 10.27
N ASP A 250 10.99 -15.33 10.04
CA ASP A 250 10.27 -16.26 9.17
C ASP A 250 9.67 -17.37 10.04
N LYS A 251 8.34 -17.35 10.20
CA LYS A 251 7.64 -18.33 11.04
C LYS A 251 7.27 -19.61 10.28
N LYS A 252 7.47 -19.64 8.96
CA LYS A 252 7.07 -20.76 8.10
C LYS A 252 8.29 -21.49 7.56
N GLY A 253 9.24 -20.78 6.98
CA GLY A 253 10.41 -21.35 6.30
C GLY A 253 10.07 -22.03 4.96
N TYR A 254 8.84 -21.89 4.46
CA TYR A 254 8.38 -22.42 3.18
C TYR A 254 7.21 -21.58 2.63
N PRO A 255 6.96 -21.60 1.30
CA PRO A 255 5.78 -20.98 0.67
C PRO A 255 4.47 -21.29 1.40
N ALA A 256 3.79 -20.26 1.89
CA ALA A 256 2.61 -20.38 2.73
C ALA A 256 1.66 -19.19 2.51
N LYS A 257 0.42 -19.30 2.98
CA LYS A 257 -0.56 -18.20 2.92
C LYS A 257 -0.09 -16.93 3.62
N ASP A 258 0.86 -17.03 4.55
CA ASP A 258 1.43 -15.91 5.29
C ASP A 258 2.87 -16.19 5.78
N GLU A 259 3.48 -15.18 6.41
CA GLU A 259 4.70 -15.24 7.22
C GLU A 259 6.03 -15.69 6.58
N TYR A 260 6.03 -16.35 5.43
CA TYR A 260 7.24 -16.75 4.69
C TYR A 260 7.92 -15.54 4.03
N LYS A 261 9.24 -15.38 4.21
CA LYS A 261 9.97 -14.19 3.74
C LYS A 261 10.57 -14.30 2.33
N GLY A 262 10.40 -15.45 1.67
CA GLY A 262 11.01 -15.76 0.38
C GLY A 262 12.37 -16.45 0.50
N SER A 263 12.96 -16.85 -0.63
CA SER A 263 14.23 -17.57 -0.69
C SER A 263 15.45 -16.64 -0.62
N ALA A 264 15.27 -15.38 -1.02
CA ALA A 264 16.27 -14.33 -0.97
C ALA A 264 15.60 -12.96 -0.86
N VAL A 265 16.41 -11.94 -0.58
CA VAL A 265 16.03 -10.54 -0.70
C VAL A 265 15.49 -10.27 -2.11
N GLU A 266 14.32 -9.65 -2.19
CA GLU A 266 13.65 -9.22 -3.42
C GLU A 266 13.51 -10.36 -4.43
N SER A 267 13.21 -11.58 -3.94
CA SER A 267 13.02 -12.77 -4.77
C SER A 267 11.75 -12.72 -5.62
N GLU A 268 10.77 -11.93 -5.21
CA GLU A 268 9.49 -11.79 -5.89
C GLU A 268 9.48 -10.55 -6.78
N ILE A 269 8.85 -10.64 -7.95
CA ILE A 269 8.83 -9.54 -8.91
C ILE A 269 8.12 -8.31 -8.33
N GLU A 270 7.08 -8.50 -7.52
CA GLU A 270 6.28 -7.45 -6.90
C GLU A 270 7.12 -6.61 -5.92
N SER A 271 7.88 -7.26 -5.03
CA SER A 271 8.77 -6.58 -4.09
C SER A 271 9.96 -5.94 -4.83
N LYS A 272 10.50 -6.65 -5.84
CA LYS A 272 11.62 -6.18 -6.64
C LYS A 272 11.32 -4.91 -7.41
N VAL A 273 10.19 -4.84 -8.13
CA VAL A 273 9.87 -3.64 -8.93
C VAL A 273 9.60 -2.43 -8.05
N LEU A 274 8.99 -2.64 -6.87
CA LEU A 274 8.77 -1.56 -5.92
C LEU A 274 10.12 -1.05 -5.37
N ALA A 275 11.02 -1.95 -4.99
CA ALA A 275 12.35 -1.59 -4.50
C ALA A 275 13.19 -0.89 -5.59
N ASP A 276 13.12 -1.36 -6.84
CA ASP A 276 13.77 -0.72 -8.00
C ASP A 276 13.20 0.68 -8.25
N LEU A 277 11.88 0.87 -8.12
CA LEU A 277 11.24 2.18 -8.22
C LEU A 277 11.74 3.14 -7.12
N LEU A 278 11.83 2.69 -5.87
CA LEU A 278 12.38 3.48 -4.77
C LEU A 278 13.83 3.91 -5.04
N ARG A 279 14.67 2.98 -5.51
CA ARG A 279 16.08 3.24 -5.84
C ARG A 279 16.21 4.25 -6.99
N LYS A 280 15.36 4.14 -8.00
CA LYS A 280 15.35 5.00 -9.20
C LYS A 280 14.88 6.42 -8.87
N GLU A 281 13.71 6.55 -8.26
CA GLU A 281 13.01 7.83 -8.13
C GLU A 281 13.44 8.64 -6.90
N LYS A 282 14.05 7.98 -5.90
CA LYS A 282 14.54 8.61 -4.66
C LYS A 282 13.46 9.43 -3.95
N PHE A 283 12.34 8.76 -3.64
CA PHE A 283 11.20 9.40 -2.99
C PHE A 283 11.58 10.11 -1.69
N THR A 284 10.91 11.23 -1.44
CA THR A 284 11.03 11.98 -0.18
C THR A 284 10.31 11.26 0.96
N SER A 285 9.17 10.63 0.64
CA SER A 285 8.33 9.89 1.57
C SER A 285 7.63 8.75 0.85
N THR A 286 7.29 7.69 1.58
CA THR A 286 6.46 6.60 1.08
C THR A 286 5.30 6.31 2.03
N ILE A 287 4.17 5.88 1.47
CA ILE A 287 2.92 5.55 2.15
C ILE A 287 2.54 4.14 1.70
N SER A 288 2.31 3.24 2.66
CA SER A 288 2.05 1.81 2.43
C SER A 288 0.75 1.43 3.10
N TYR A 289 -0.35 1.52 2.38
CA TYR A 289 -1.64 1.22 2.98
C TYR A 289 -1.80 -0.26 3.28
N HIS A 290 -2.30 -0.52 4.48
CA HIS A 290 -2.59 -1.82 5.05
C HIS A 290 -3.89 -1.74 5.85
N THR A 291 -4.52 -2.89 6.05
CA THR A 291 -5.56 -3.09 7.05
C THR A 291 -5.22 -4.29 7.93
N GLN A 292 -5.69 -4.35 9.17
CA GLN A 292 -6.47 -3.38 9.94
C GLN A 292 -5.70 -2.90 11.17
N GLY A 293 -6.25 -1.88 11.85
CA GLY A 293 -5.76 -1.45 13.15
C GLY A 293 -5.92 0.03 13.46
N GLU A 294 -6.26 0.87 12.47
CA GLU A 294 -6.40 2.32 12.66
C GLU A 294 -5.15 2.98 13.27
N VAL A 295 -3.97 2.50 12.86
CA VAL A 295 -2.69 2.87 13.47
C VAL A 295 -1.71 3.35 12.42
N ILE A 296 -0.78 4.21 12.86
CA ILE A 296 0.31 4.74 12.05
C ILE A 296 1.62 4.16 12.56
N TYR A 297 2.20 3.24 11.78
CA TYR A 297 3.59 2.84 11.92
C TYR A 297 4.47 3.80 11.12
N TRP A 298 5.63 4.17 11.66
CA TRP A 298 6.49 5.18 11.03
C TRP A 298 7.99 4.94 11.23
N TYR A 299 8.34 4.15 12.24
CA TYR A 299 9.71 3.91 12.65
C TYR A 299 10.20 2.56 12.11
N PHE A 300 11.46 2.50 11.70
CA PHE A 300 12.20 1.30 11.29
C PHE A 300 13.67 1.42 11.75
N GLY A 301 13.90 1.57 13.06
CA GLY A 301 15.25 1.71 13.62
C GLY A 301 15.87 3.10 13.43
N GLN A 302 17.04 3.33 14.01
CA GLN A 302 17.69 4.65 14.01
C GLN A 302 18.20 5.06 12.62
N GLY A 303 18.11 6.35 12.30
CA GLY A 303 18.66 6.91 11.07
C GLY A 303 18.26 8.37 10.82
N GLU A 304 18.87 9.00 9.81
CA GLU A 304 18.62 10.42 9.46
C GLU A 304 17.17 10.70 9.03
N TYR A 305 16.43 9.66 8.66
CA TYR A 305 15.03 9.76 8.24
C TYR A 305 14.05 9.98 9.41
N VAL A 306 14.44 9.62 10.63
CA VAL A 306 13.55 9.54 11.82
C VAL A 306 12.78 10.85 12.04
N PRO A 307 13.40 12.05 12.09
CA PRO A 307 12.64 13.29 12.30
C PRO A 307 11.62 13.59 11.19
N LYS A 308 11.93 13.23 9.94
CA LYS A 308 11.04 13.44 8.79
C LYS A 308 9.87 12.45 8.81
N ALA A 309 10.13 11.19 9.16
CA ALA A 309 9.11 10.16 9.27
C ALA A 309 8.15 10.45 10.43
N ARG A 310 8.65 10.86 11.60
CA ARG A 310 7.80 11.28 12.73
C ARG A 310 6.89 12.43 12.34
N ARG A 311 7.44 13.44 11.65
CA ARG A 311 6.66 14.58 11.17
C ARG A 311 5.54 14.16 10.23
N LEU A 312 5.80 13.23 9.29
CA LEU A 312 4.77 12.73 8.40
C LEU A 312 3.70 11.96 9.18
N ALA A 313 4.09 11.13 10.14
CA ALA A 313 3.15 10.41 11.01
C ALA A 313 2.23 11.37 11.77
N GLU A 314 2.77 12.46 12.32
CA GLU A 314 1.98 13.48 13.03
C GLU A 314 1.01 14.24 12.11
N ILE A 315 1.42 14.53 10.86
CA ILE A 315 0.53 15.13 9.85
C ILE A 315 -0.63 14.18 9.57
N VAL A 316 -0.35 12.90 9.35
CA VAL A 316 -1.39 11.90 9.08
C VAL A 316 -2.30 11.73 10.29
N HIS A 317 -1.74 11.65 11.50
CA HIS A 317 -2.49 11.57 12.76
C HIS A 317 -3.47 12.74 12.91
N LYS A 318 -3.05 13.98 12.65
CA LYS A 318 -3.92 15.15 12.74
C LYS A 318 -5.11 15.12 11.77
N ASN A 319 -4.96 14.47 10.61
CA ASN A 319 -6.01 14.41 9.59
C ASN A 319 -6.90 13.16 9.68
N SER A 320 -6.42 12.10 10.34
CA SER A 320 -7.13 10.81 10.44
C SER A 320 -7.57 10.43 11.86
N SER A 321 -6.99 11.09 12.87
CA SER A 321 -7.08 10.74 14.29
C SER A 321 -6.50 9.36 14.66
N TYR A 322 -5.79 8.69 13.74
CA TYR A 322 -5.20 7.37 13.98
C TYR A 322 -3.99 7.45 14.91
N PRO A 323 -3.89 6.66 16.00
CA PRO A 323 -2.74 6.66 16.89
C PRO A 323 -1.42 6.37 16.17
N VAL A 324 -0.38 7.11 16.55
CA VAL A 324 1.00 6.85 16.13
C VAL A 324 1.61 5.83 17.08
N ILE A 325 2.16 4.75 16.52
CA ILE A 325 2.82 3.69 17.27
C ILE A 325 4.34 3.85 17.13
N ASP A 326 5.01 4.01 18.27
CA ASP A 326 6.46 4.08 18.40
C ASP A 326 7.10 2.70 18.58
#